data_AF-A0A7S0WZD4-F1
#
_entry.id   AF-A0A7S0WZD4-F1
#
_cell.length_a   1.000
_cell.length_b   1.000
_cell.length_c   1.000
_cell.angle_alpha   90.00
_cell.angle_beta   90.00
_cell.angle_gamma   90.00
#
_symmetry.space_group_name_H-M   'P 1'
#
loop_
_entity.id
_entity.type
_entity.pdbx_description
1 polymer ?
#
loop_
_entity_poly.entity_id
_entity_poly.type
_entity_poly.pdbx_seq_one_letter_code
_entity_poly.pdbx_strand_id
1 'polypeptide(L)'
;DGGWVDESSPCLSTESRGYVRFAHERAWAEAAAKWNTDLGSRARPHVPLTVFRLGGIYGPGRSVLDLIAARQAAPAAVAAAAEAVGASANAPSASQERRARQKYTSRVHVADICRVVAAAMQVQPPP
;
A
#
# COMPACT_ATOMS: atom_id res chain seq x y z
N ASP A 1 -7.90 5.67 -22.51
CA ASP A 1 -8.47 4.39 -22.04
C ASP A 1 -7.57 3.72 -21.02
N GLY A 2 -8.07 2.74 -20.25
CA GLY A 2 -7.26 1.99 -19.28
C GLY A 2 -6.79 0.65 -19.85
N GLY A 3 -5.82 0.01 -19.21
CA GLY A 3 -5.31 -1.32 -19.58
C GLY A 3 -4.97 -2.15 -18.34
N TRP A 4 -4.81 -3.46 -18.55
CA TRP A 4 -4.30 -4.36 -17.51
C TRP A 4 -2.82 -4.10 -17.28
N VAL A 5 -2.42 -4.13 -16.01
CA VAL A 5 -1.03 -3.95 -15.57
C VAL A 5 -0.66 -5.20 -14.80
N ASP A 6 0.54 -5.72 -15.06
CA ASP A 6 1.15 -6.87 -14.41
C ASP A 6 2.55 -6.50 -13.87
N GLU A 7 3.25 -7.49 -13.32
CA GLU A 7 4.59 -7.33 -12.74
C GLU A 7 5.66 -6.94 -13.78
N SER A 8 5.44 -7.25 -15.05
CA SER A 8 6.35 -6.96 -16.16
C SER A 8 6.15 -5.57 -16.76
N SER A 9 5.01 -4.94 -16.44
CA SER A 9 4.64 -3.64 -16.95
C SER A 9 5.63 -2.55 -16.51
N PRO A 10 5.97 -1.58 -17.39
CA PRO A 10 6.95 -0.55 -17.06
C PRO A 10 6.47 0.35 -15.92
N CYS A 11 7.36 0.65 -14.97
CA CYS A 11 7.10 1.55 -13.86
C CYS A 11 7.15 3.02 -14.32
N LEU A 12 6.05 3.53 -14.86
CA LEU A 12 5.95 4.88 -15.46
C LEU A 12 5.56 6.00 -14.48
N SER A 13 5.74 5.82 -13.17
CA SER A 13 5.27 6.81 -12.20
C SER A 13 5.94 8.17 -12.42
N THR A 14 5.15 9.20 -12.72
CA THR A 14 5.57 10.59 -12.81
C THR A 14 5.60 11.30 -11.44
N GLU A 15 5.06 10.68 -10.38
CA GLU A 15 5.14 11.21 -9.02
C GLU A 15 6.46 10.85 -8.32
N SER A 16 7.01 11.80 -7.56
CA SER A 16 8.26 11.64 -6.79
C SER A 16 8.27 10.42 -5.87
N ARG A 17 7.14 10.12 -5.21
CA ARG A 17 7.02 8.97 -4.31
C ARG A 17 7.06 7.62 -5.05
N GLY A 18 6.51 7.55 -6.26
CA GLY A 18 6.55 6.31 -7.04
C GLY A 18 7.94 6.02 -7.57
N TYR A 19 8.68 7.06 -7.96
CA TYR A 19 10.09 6.92 -8.32
C TYR A 19 10.94 6.39 -7.15
N VAL A 20 10.79 6.99 -5.95
CA VAL A 20 11.52 6.54 -4.76
C VAL A 20 11.21 5.09 -4.40
N ARG A 21 9.94 4.67 -4.48
CA ARG A 21 9.56 3.26 -4.27
C ARG A 21 10.25 2.32 -5.25
N PHE A 22 10.23 2.66 -6.54
CA PHE A 22 10.88 1.86 -7.57
C PHE A 22 12.39 1.76 -7.36
N ALA A 23 13.05 2.86 -6.98
CA ALA A 23 14.46 2.86 -6.64
C ALA A 23 14.77 1.94 -5.45
N HIS A 24 13.94 1.95 -4.41
CA HIS A 24 14.10 1.04 -3.27
C HIS A 24 13.86 -0.43 -3.65
N GLU A 25 12.85 -0.74 -4.46
CA GLU A 25 12.60 -2.11 -4.95
C GLU A 25 13.85 -2.68 -5.63
N ARG A 26 14.47 -1.89 -6.50
CA ARG A 26 15.72 -2.26 -7.19
C ARG A 26 16.89 -2.44 -6.23
N ALA A 27 17.10 -1.50 -5.31
CA ALA A 27 18.19 -1.55 -4.36
C ALA A 27 18.12 -2.79 -3.45
N TRP A 28 16.91 -3.17 -3.00
CA TRP A 28 16.71 -4.39 -2.23
C TRP A 28 16.99 -5.65 -3.04
N ALA A 29 16.57 -5.70 -4.31
CA ALA A 29 16.84 -6.83 -5.19
C ALA A 29 18.34 -7.03 -5.45
N GLU A 30 19.06 -5.94 -5.73
CA GLU A 30 20.51 -5.95 -5.92
C GLU A 30 21.24 -6.38 -4.64
N ALA A 31 20.82 -5.89 -3.47
CA ALA A 31 21.39 -6.28 -2.19
C ALA A 31 21.17 -7.76 -1.85
N ALA A 32 19.97 -8.29 -2.06
CA ALA A 32 19.66 -9.71 -1.86
C ALA A 32 20.46 -10.60 -2.82
N ALA A 33 20.55 -10.23 -4.10
CA ALA A 33 21.35 -10.96 -5.09
C ALA A 33 22.84 -10.98 -4.71
N LYS A 34 23.38 -9.84 -4.27
CA LYS A 34 24.77 -9.76 -3.78
C LYS A 34 24.97 -10.63 -2.53
N TRP A 35 24.04 -10.61 -1.59
CA TRP A 35 24.11 -11.46 -0.39
C TRP A 35 24.14 -12.94 -0.75
N ASN A 36 23.27 -13.37 -1.68
CA ASN A 36 23.12 -14.78 -2.06
C ASN A 36 24.27 -15.31 -2.94
N THR A 37 24.98 -14.44 -3.66
CA THR A 37 26.09 -14.83 -4.56
C THR A 37 27.49 -14.68 -3.95
N ASP A 38 27.61 -14.03 -2.79
CA ASP A 38 28.89 -13.86 -2.09
C ASP A 38 29.43 -15.22 -1.56
N LEU A 39 30.37 -15.80 -2.32
CA LEU A 39 30.99 -17.12 -2.07
C LEU A 39 31.79 -17.20 -0.76
N GLY A 40 32.14 -16.07 -0.14
CA GLY A 40 32.76 -16.04 1.18
C GLY A 40 31.82 -16.47 2.31
N SER A 41 30.56 -16.76 1.98
CA SER A 41 29.46 -16.95 2.92
C SER A 41 28.88 -18.35 2.99
N ARG A 42 29.63 -19.42 2.69
CA ARG A 42 29.10 -20.83 2.76
C ARG A 42 28.43 -21.23 4.09
N ALA A 43 28.54 -20.40 5.13
CA ALA A 43 27.86 -20.53 6.42
C ALA A 43 26.63 -19.62 6.62
N ARG A 44 26.29 -18.73 5.68
CA ARG A 44 25.17 -17.79 5.79
C ARG A 44 23.94 -18.34 5.06
N PRO A 45 22.74 -18.18 5.65
CA PRO A 45 21.51 -18.59 5.00
C PRO A 45 21.20 -17.68 3.80
N HIS A 46 20.65 -18.29 2.74
CA HIS A 46 20.05 -17.58 1.62
C HIS A 46 18.94 -16.65 2.11
N VAL A 47 18.88 -15.44 1.56
CA VAL A 47 17.82 -14.46 1.87
C VAL A 47 16.82 -14.45 0.71
N PRO A 48 15.60 -15.02 0.89
CA PRO A 48 14.54 -14.86 -0.07
C PRO A 48 13.99 -13.43 -0.02
N LEU A 49 13.92 -12.76 -1.17
CA LEU A 49 13.28 -11.46 -1.31
C LEU A 49 11.99 -11.61 -2.11
N THR A 50 10.89 -11.04 -1.60
CA THR A 50 9.62 -10.92 -2.32
C THR A 50 9.11 -9.49 -2.22
N VAL A 51 8.73 -8.90 -3.35
CA VAL A 51 8.22 -7.53 -3.43
C VAL A 51 6.72 -7.57 -3.68
N PHE A 52 5.93 -6.97 -2.78
CA PHE A 52 4.49 -6.84 -2.92
C PHE A 52 4.11 -5.40 -3.30
N ARG A 53 3.66 -5.19 -4.54
CA ARG A 53 3.16 -3.89 -5.03
C ARG A 53 1.69 -3.71 -4.68
N LEU A 54 1.43 -3.28 -3.45
CA LEU A 54 0.07 -3.19 -2.92
C LEU A 54 -0.71 -1.99 -3.47
N GLY A 55 -1.98 -2.24 -3.80
CA GLY A 55 -2.98 -1.19 -4.02
C GLY A 55 -3.35 -0.44 -2.74
N GLY A 56 -4.36 0.41 -2.82
CA GLY A 56 -4.88 1.11 -1.65
C GLY A 56 -5.51 0.16 -0.63
N ILE A 57 -4.92 0.08 0.56
CA ILE A 57 -5.34 -0.87 1.60
C ILE A 57 -6.67 -0.41 2.23
N TYR A 58 -7.59 -1.34 2.46
CA TYR A 58 -8.80 -1.16 3.25
C TYR A 58 -9.06 -2.33 4.19
N GLY A 59 -9.99 -2.15 5.12
CA GLY A 59 -10.38 -3.13 6.12
C GLY A 59 -10.84 -2.44 7.41
N PRO A 60 -11.06 -3.21 8.48
CA PRO A 60 -11.53 -2.68 9.76
C PRO A 60 -10.67 -1.52 10.27
N GLY A 61 -11.32 -0.43 10.67
CA GLY A 61 -10.68 0.79 11.19
C GLY A 61 -10.05 1.69 10.12
N ARG A 62 -10.11 1.32 8.83
CA ARG A 62 -9.59 2.10 7.70
C ARG A 62 -10.54 2.11 6.50
N SER A 63 -11.77 1.63 6.64
CA SER A 63 -12.75 1.67 5.56
C SER A 63 -13.57 2.96 5.59
N VAL A 64 -14.17 3.32 4.46
CA VAL A 64 -15.13 4.43 4.38
C VAL A 64 -16.38 4.12 5.22
N LEU A 65 -16.74 2.84 5.35
CA LEU A 65 -17.87 2.42 6.19
C LEU A 65 -17.59 2.68 7.67
N ASP A 66 -16.37 2.40 8.14
CA ASP A 66 -15.97 2.70 9.52
C ASP A 66 -16.02 4.21 9.79
N LEU A 67 -15.61 5.03 8.81
CA LEU A 67 -15.69 6.49 8.90
C LEU A 67 -17.16 6.96 9.01
N ILE A 68 -18.06 6.40 8.19
CA ILE A 68 -19.48 6.75 8.20
C ILE A 68 -20.12 6.31 9.52
N ALA A 69 -19.86 5.07 9.97
CA ALA A 69 -20.37 4.54 11.23
C ALA A 69 -19.90 5.38 12.43
N ALA A 70 -18.62 5.74 12.47
CA ALA A 70 -18.07 6.60 13.51
C ALA A 70 -18.72 7.99 13.52
N ARG A 71 -19.03 8.56 12.34
CA ARG A 71 -19.76 9.83 12.23
C ARG A 71 -21.20 9.73 12.72
N GLN A 72 -21.89 8.64 12.41
CA GLN A 72 -23.27 8.41 12.86
C GLN A 72 -23.38 8.18 14.38
N ALA A 73 -22.34 7.62 14.99
CA ALA A 73 -22.27 7.40 16.43
C ALA A 73 -21.83 8.64 17.24
N ALA A 74 -21.38 9.72 16.58
CA ALA A 74 -20.92 10.92 17.26
C ALA A 74 -22.09 11.66 17.95
N PRO A 75 -21.94 12.11 19.21
CA PRO A 75 -23.00 12.84 19.89
C PRO A 75 -23.34 14.14 19.17
N ALA A 76 -24.62 14.51 19.14
CA ALA A 76 -25.14 15.64 18.37
C ALA A 76 -24.41 16.98 18.66
N ALA A 77 -23.90 17.17 19.88
CA ALA A 77 -23.11 18.35 20.25
C ALA A 77 -21.73 18.43 19.54
N VAL A 78 -21.09 17.29 19.25
CA VAL A 78 -19.82 17.22 18.52
C VAL A 78 -20.04 17.39 17.02
N ALA A 79 -21.16 16.87 16.51
CA ALA A 79 -21.58 17.09 15.12
C ALA A 79 -21.88 18.58 14.85
N ALA A 80 -22.59 19.25 15.77
CA ALA A 80 -22.89 20.68 15.68
C ALA A 80 -21.65 21.58 15.84
N ALA A 81 -20.71 21.21 16.72
CA ALA A 81 -19.43 21.94 16.87
C ALA A 81 -18.54 21.82 15.62
N ALA A 82 -18.58 20.69 14.91
CA ALA A 82 -17.86 20.51 13.65
C ALA A 82 -18.44 21.36 12.49
N GLU A 83 -19.75 21.64 12.49
CA GLU A 83 -20.36 22.59 11.55
C GLU A 83 -19.99 24.06 11.85
N ALA A 84 -19.88 24.42 13.14
CA ALA A 84 -19.63 25.81 13.55
C ALA A 84 -18.21 26.33 13.25
N VAL A 85 -17.22 25.45 13.04
CA VAL A 85 -15.81 25.83 12.82
C VAL A 85 -15.53 26.31 11.38
N GLY A 86 -16.50 26.33 10.47
CA GLY A 86 -16.36 26.92 9.12
C GLY A 86 -15.38 26.19 8.18
N ALA A 87 -14.54 25.28 8.70
CA ALA A 87 -14.01 24.18 7.91
C ALA A 87 -15.21 23.30 7.54
N SER A 88 -15.56 23.23 6.27
CA SER A 88 -16.53 22.24 5.82
C SER A 88 -16.01 20.87 6.27
N ALA A 89 -16.60 20.32 7.35
CA ALA A 89 -16.27 19.00 7.87
C ALA A 89 -16.52 17.88 6.83
N ASN A 90 -17.09 18.25 5.68
CA ASN A 90 -17.36 17.45 4.51
C ASN A 90 -16.50 17.81 3.28
N ALA A 91 -15.64 18.83 3.34
CA ALA A 91 -14.73 19.13 2.24
C ALA A 91 -13.67 18.03 2.13
N PRO A 92 -13.51 17.41 0.95
CA PRO A 92 -12.47 16.44 0.73
C PRO A 92 -11.09 17.09 0.90
N SER A 93 -10.19 16.46 1.65
CA SER A 93 -8.77 16.83 1.63
C SER A 93 -8.23 16.73 0.19
N ALA A 94 -7.15 17.46 -0.12
CA ALA A 94 -6.47 17.36 -1.42
C ALA A 94 -6.15 15.91 -1.84
N SER A 95 -5.90 15.03 -0.86
CA SER A 95 -5.69 13.60 -1.07
C SER A 95 -6.97 12.86 -1.46
N GLN A 96 -8.11 13.21 -0.86
CA GLN A 96 -9.44 12.69 -1.22
C GLN A 96 -9.88 13.22 -2.59
N GLU A 97 -9.67 14.50 -2.89
CA GLU A 97 -9.96 15.09 -4.20
C GLU A 97 -9.14 14.44 -5.32
N ARG A 98 -7.84 14.27 -5.10
CA ARG A 98 -6.98 13.59 -6.07
C ARG A 98 -7.46 12.16 -6.33
N ARG A 99 -7.89 11.44 -5.30
CA ARG A 99 -8.47 10.09 -5.44
C ARG A 99 -9.82 10.10 -6.16
N ALA A 100 -10.68 11.08 -5.89
CA ALA A 100 -11.99 11.21 -6.54
C ALA A 100 -11.86 11.44 -8.06
N ARG A 101 -10.76 12.07 -8.49
CA ARG A 101 -10.43 12.28 -9.91
C ARG A 101 -9.82 11.04 -10.59
N GLN A 102 -9.42 10.01 -9.84
CA GLN A 102 -8.85 8.80 -10.43
C GLN A 102 -9.97 7.94 -11.05
N LYS A 103 -9.87 7.70 -12.36
CA LYS A 103 -10.83 6.84 -13.08
C LYS A 103 -10.70 5.36 -12.71
N TYR A 104 -9.50 4.93 -12.29
CA TYR A 104 -9.21 3.56 -11.89
C TYR A 104 -8.50 3.54 -10.54
N THR A 105 -8.90 2.63 -9.66
CA THR A 105 -8.25 2.46 -8.36
C THR A 105 -8.02 0.98 -8.08
N SER A 106 -6.79 0.63 -7.71
CA SER A 106 -6.47 -0.69 -7.18
C SER A 106 -6.64 -0.66 -5.66
N ARG A 107 -7.35 -1.66 -5.12
CA ARG A 107 -7.64 -1.81 -3.68
C ARG A 107 -7.37 -3.24 -3.24
N VAL A 108 -6.88 -3.41 -2.03
CA VAL A 108 -6.61 -4.72 -1.43
C VAL A 108 -7.06 -4.72 0.03
N HIS A 109 -7.70 -5.81 0.46
CA HIS A 109 -8.14 -5.94 1.85
C HIS A 109 -6.96 -6.34 2.74
N VAL A 110 -6.91 -5.79 3.96
CA VAL A 110 -5.81 -6.05 4.90
C VAL A 110 -5.63 -7.54 5.23
N ALA A 111 -6.74 -8.29 5.34
CA ALA A 111 -6.68 -9.72 5.61
C ALA A 111 -5.98 -10.50 4.50
N ASP A 112 -6.13 -10.08 3.24
CA ASP A 112 -5.47 -10.75 2.11
C ASP A 112 -3.98 -10.47 2.08
N ILE A 113 -3.56 -9.24 2.44
CA ILE A 113 -2.14 -8.92 2.64
C ILE A 113 -1.54 -9.82 3.71
N CYS A 114 -2.21 -9.93 4.87
CA CYS A 114 -1.73 -10.78 5.97
C CYS A 114 -1.58 -12.24 5.54
N ARG A 115 -2.57 -12.78 4.80
CA ARG A 115 -2.52 -14.16 4.27
C ARG A 115 -1.36 -14.35 3.31
N VAL A 116 -1.17 -13.43 2.37
CA VAL A 116 -0.10 -13.52 1.36
C VAL A 116 1.28 -13.40 2.01
N VAL A 117 1.47 -12.49 2.96
CA VAL A 117 2.73 -12.34 3.69
C VAL A 117 3.03 -13.59 4.51
N ALA A 118 2.04 -14.13 5.24
CA ALA A 118 2.20 -15.36 6.00
C ALA A 118 2.56 -16.56 5.10
N ALA A 119 1.91 -16.67 3.94
CA ALA A 119 2.21 -17.70 2.95
C ALA A 119 3.63 -17.54 2.38
N ALA A 120 4.05 -16.32 2.05
CA ALA A 120 5.38 -16.04 1.52
C ALA A 120 6.49 -16.38 2.51
N MET A 121 6.26 -16.18 3.81
CA MET A 121 7.22 -16.56 4.86
C MET A 121 7.40 -18.07 5.02
N GLN A 122 6.47 -18.88 4.51
CA GLN A 122 6.56 -20.34 4.55
C GLN A 122 7.27 -20.92 3.31
N VAL A 123 7.54 -20.10 2.29
CA VAL A 123 8.24 -20.54 1.08
C VAL A 123 9.70 -20.80 1.42
N GLN A 124 10.12 -22.06 1.28
CA GLN A 124 11.53 -22.42 1.41
C GLN A 124 12.32 -21.85 0.22
N PRO A 125 13.53 -21.29 0.45
CA PRO A 125 14.39 -20.89 -0.65
C PRO A 125 14.72 -22.13 -1.52
N PRO A 126 14.89 -21.95 -2.85
CA PRO A 126 15.33 -23.05 -3.70
C PRO A 126 16.67 -23.62 -3.18
N PRO A 127 16.89 -24.94 -3.31
CA PRO A 127 18.11 -25.61 -2.84
C PRO A 127 19.39 -25.09 -3.51
#